data_AF-R6CUW0-F1
#
_entry.id   AF-R6CUW0-F1
#
_cell.length_a   1.000
_cell.length_b   1.000
_cell.length_c   1.000
_cell.angle_alpha   90.00
_cell.angle_beta   90.00
_cell.angle_gamma   90.00
#
_symmetry.space_group_name_H-M   'P 1'
#
loop_
_entity.id
_entity.type
_entity.pdbx_description
1 polymer ?
#
loop_
_entity_poly.entity_id
_entity_poly.type
_entity_poly.pdbx_seq_one_letter_code
_entity_poly.pdbx_strand_id
1 'polypeptide(L)'
;MKKRFAVLLALSLTLGVLAGCGDKTNTDGTDGGNTTESQNESAIAGATTAAEYESEIPVVDGDVDVLSNVSMSSDYKGLELSIAKQAEVTDEDVETIAIQTYNQMGAKSNVEKSVVESGDTVNIDFEGKKDGVAFDGGTSQGYNLTIGSGSFIDGFEDGLIGVNVGDTVDLNLTFPEGYQNADLAGQDVVFTVTVNFICASNSSEMVDSEIESFTDGTYHNVQEFLDFCREYLEASAKYNYGVAKENAVISQLDDIATVSALPKSLVDKYSLQLTSTMEAQAANYGVDIDTYSMYTNSMDSQTYIQMSAETSARQSMIFQYIAAKENLSIDDAELEEKLTEMASENNYDTVEDMLGDRDKEEFREYFLYEKVVDFIYENGNVTEY
;
A
#
# COMPACT_ATOMS: atom_id res chain seq x y z
N MET A 1 16.50 -4.05 6.42
CA MET A 1 16.24 -5.10 7.43
C MET A 1 14.92 -4.84 8.14
N LYS A 2 14.68 -3.65 8.74
CA LYS A 2 13.31 -3.15 9.05
C LYS A 2 12.31 -3.35 7.89
N LYS A 3 12.77 -3.17 6.64
CA LYS A 3 11.97 -3.38 5.40
C LYS A 3 11.34 -4.78 5.25
N ARG A 4 11.96 -5.88 5.70
CA ARG A 4 11.36 -7.22 5.57
C ARG A 4 10.20 -7.43 6.53
N PHE A 5 10.31 -6.84 7.72
CA PHE A 5 9.31 -6.92 8.78
C PHE A 5 8.13 -5.99 8.53
N ALA A 6 8.41 -4.76 8.09
CA ALA A 6 7.38 -3.84 7.60
C ALA A 6 6.59 -4.43 6.42
N VAL A 7 7.24 -5.22 5.56
CA VAL A 7 6.57 -5.95 4.47
C VAL A 7 5.62 -7.03 5.00
N LEU A 8 5.93 -7.74 6.08
CA LEU A 8 5.02 -8.73 6.68
C LEU A 8 3.79 -8.08 7.32
N LEU A 9 3.97 -6.96 8.04
CA LEU A 9 2.85 -6.15 8.57
C LEU A 9 1.99 -5.52 7.46
N ALA A 10 2.60 -5.10 6.35
CA ALA A 10 1.86 -4.62 5.20
C ALA A 10 1.09 -5.74 4.49
N LEU A 11 1.63 -6.97 4.46
CA LEU A 11 0.98 -8.14 3.87
C LEU A 11 -0.19 -8.70 4.70
N SER A 12 -0.18 -8.56 6.03
CA SER A 12 -1.33 -8.97 6.84
C SER A 12 -2.58 -8.12 6.61
N LEU A 13 -2.41 -6.86 6.17
CA LEU A 13 -3.52 -5.96 5.80
C LEU A 13 -4.07 -6.18 4.38
N THR A 14 -3.29 -6.73 3.44
CA THR A 14 -3.71 -6.85 2.03
C THR A 14 -4.70 -7.99 1.74
N LEU A 15 -4.94 -8.91 2.69
CA LEU A 15 -5.91 -10.00 2.53
C LEU A 15 -7.39 -9.57 2.65
N GLY A 16 -7.68 -8.28 2.87
CA GLY A 16 -9.04 -7.78 3.11
C GLY A 16 -9.69 -6.92 2.01
N VAL A 17 -9.01 -6.57 0.90
CA VAL A 17 -9.57 -5.61 -0.08
C VAL A 17 -9.37 -6.06 -1.52
N LEU A 18 -10.20 -7.00 -1.99
CA LEU A 18 -10.36 -7.26 -3.43
C LEU A 18 -11.85 -7.46 -3.77
N ALA A 19 -12.53 -6.38 -4.15
CA ALA A 19 -13.72 -6.44 -5.00
C ALA A 19 -14.06 -5.05 -5.57
N GLY A 20 -13.80 -4.83 -6.86
CA GLY A 20 -14.27 -3.63 -7.56
C GLY A 20 -13.74 -3.45 -8.99
N CYS A 21 -14.31 -4.21 -9.95
CA CYS A 21 -14.32 -4.10 -11.42
C CYS A 21 -13.84 -2.75 -12.04
N GLY A 22 -13.10 -2.64 -13.15
CA GLY A 22 -12.87 -3.51 -14.30
C GLY A 22 -13.77 -3.16 -15.51
N ASP A 23 -13.25 -2.49 -16.57
CA ASP A 23 -13.50 -2.83 -18.00
C ASP A 23 -12.67 -2.01 -19.06
N LYS A 24 -11.73 -2.71 -19.73
CA LYS A 24 -11.40 -2.87 -21.18
C LYS A 24 -11.48 -1.69 -22.19
N THR A 25 -10.44 -1.53 -23.05
CA THR A 25 -10.35 -2.12 -24.43
C THR A 25 -9.04 -1.82 -25.21
N ASN A 26 -8.44 -2.87 -25.79
CA ASN A 26 -7.36 -3.04 -26.80
C ASN A 26 -7.12 -1.96 -27.90
N THR A 27 -5.86 -1.79 -28.39
CA THR A 27 -5.29 -2.45 -29.62
C THR A 27 -3.87 -1.97 -30.04
N ASP A 28 -2.96 -2.95 -30.24
CA ASP A 28 -1.89 -3.15 -31.24
C ASP A 28 -1.07 -2.00 -31.90
N GLY A 29 0.27 -2.19 -31.97
CA GLY A 29 0.98 -2.04 -33.26
C GLY A 29 2.38 -1.38 -33.36
N THR A 30 3.44 -2.08 -32.94
CA THR A 30 4.75 -2.32 -33.62
C THR A 30 5.71 -1.20 -34.12
N ASP A 31 6.96 -1.31 -33.62
CA ASP A 31 8.28 -1.39 -34.31
C ASP A 31 9.10 -0.12 -34.68
N GLY A 32 10.42 -0.21 -34.39
CA GLY A 32 11.45 0.35 -35.29
C GLY A 32 12.49 1.35 -34.78
N GLY A 33 13.43 0.93 -33.93
CA GLY A 33 14.87 0.99 -34.23
C GLY A 33 15.68 2.31 -34.31
N ASN A 34 16.66 2.40 -33.39
CA ASN A 34 18.11 2.50 -33.65
C ASN A 34 18.86 3.87 -33.53
N THR A 35 19.62 4.00 -32.43
CA THR A 35 21.07 4.38 -32.29
C THR A 35 21.65 5.66 -32.94
N THR A 36 22.35 6.50 -32.17
CA THR A 36 23.80 6.44 -31.83
C THR A 36 24.36 7.85 -31.51
N GLU A 37 25.06 7.95 -30.38
CA GLU A 37 26.37 8.60 -30.18
C GLU A 37 26.64 10.10 -30.51
N SER A 38 26.95 10.84 -29.44
CA SER A 38 28.32 11.28 -29.06
C SER A 38 28.60 12.79 -29.04
N GLN A 39 29.04 13.21 -27.84
CA GLN A 39 30.09 14.17 -27.49
C GLN A 39 30.00 15.62 -28.02
N ASN A 40 30.11 16.61 -27.14
CA ASN A 40 31.44 17.12 -26.75
C ASN A 40 31.37 18.19 -25.64
N GLU A 41 32.47 18.27 -24.90
CA GLU A 41 32.78 19.14 -23.77
C GLU A 41 32.92 20.63 -24.13
N SER A 42 32.73 21.52 -23.15
CA SER A 42 33.80 22.37 -22.57
C SER A 42 33.33 23.79 -22.19
N ALA A 43 33.29 24.00 -20.87
CA ALA A 43 33.77 25.14 -20.06
C ALA A 43 33.71 26.60 -20.58
N ILE A 44 33.32 27.55 -19.71
CA ILE A 44 34.20 28.39 -18.88
C ILE A 44 33.36 29.46 -18.12
N ALA A 45 33.82 29.71 -16.90
CA ALA A 45 33.43 30.68 -15.86
C ALA A 45 33.00 32.11 -16.26
N GLY A 46 32.18 32.70 -15.38
CA GLY A 46 32.04 34.16 -15.25
C GLY A 46 31.06 34.55 -14.14
N ALA A 47 31.56 34.83 -12.94
CA ALA A 47 30.78 35.44 -11.87
C ALA A 47 30.57 36.93 -12.14
N THR A 48 29.34 37.48 -12.01
CA THR A 48 29.10 38.75 -11.29
C THR A 48 27.61 39.00 -10.98
N THR A 49 27.43 39.65 -9.83
CA THR A 49 26.39 40.62 -9.41
C THR A 49 24.99 40.12 -9.03
N ALA A 50 24.74 40.21 -7.73
CA ALA A 50 23.46 40.43 -7.11
C ALA A 50 22.72 41.61 -7.75
N ALA A 51 21.48 41.37 -8.17
CA ALA A 51 20.48 42.39 -8.44
C ALA A 51 19.09 41.84 -8.05
N GLU A 52 18.46 42.58 -7.15
CA GLU A 52 17.02 42.85 -7.08
C GLU A 52 16.05 41.65 -7.00
N TYR A 53 15.64 41.39 -5.76
CA TYR A 53 14.50 40.56 -5.37
C TYR A 53 13.21 41.28 -5.79
N GLU A 54 12.69 40.98 -6.98
CA GLU A 54 11.27 41.14 -7.27
C GLU A 54 10.58 39.80 -7.06
N SER A 55 9.48 39.86 -6.31
CA SER A 55 8.63 38.75 -5.91
C SER A 55 8.01 38.08 -7.15
N GLU A 56 8.64 37.03 -7.66
CA GLU A 56 7.99 36.03 -8.51
C GLU A 56 7.50 34.88 -7.62
N ILE A 57 6.18 34.73 -7.54
CA ILE A 57 5.54 33.55 -6.95
C ILE A 57 5.99 32.35 -7.80
N PRO A 58 6.68 31.33 -7.23
CA PRO A 58 7.11 30.19 -8.02
C PRO A 58 5.88 29.33 -8.34
N VAL A 59 5.29 29.58 -9.51
CA VAL A 59 4.51 28.59 -10.25
C VAL A 59 5.49 27.46 -10.58
N VAL A 60 5.22 26.23 -10.17
CA VAL A 60 6.17 25.10 -10.26
C VAL A 60 6.38 24.61 -11.70
N ASP A 61 5.90 25.35 -12.69
CA ASP A 61 6.37 25.33 -14.06
C ASP A 61 6.09 26.72 -14.65
N GLY A 62 7.13 27.50 -14.96
CA GLY A 62 7.04 28.93 -15.32
C GLY A 62 6.23 29.25 -16.59
N ASP A 63 5.63 28.25 -17.24
CA ASP A 63 4.91 28.37 -18.50
C ASP A 63 3.40 28.00 -18.42
N VAL A 64 2.88 27.56 -17.26
CA VAL A 64 1.44 27.21 -17.16
C VAL A 64 0.63 28.39 -16.64
N ASP A 65 -0.06 29.09 -17.54
CA ASP A 65 -1.00 30.17 -17.20
C ASP A 65 -2.28 29.61 -16.55
N VAL A 66 -2.18 29.21 -15.28
CA VAL A 66 -3.29 28.66 -14.50
C VAL A 66 -4.37 29.71 -14.24
N LEU A 67 -4.03 31.00 -14.15
CA LEU A 67 -5.00 32.06 -13.83
C LEU A 67 -5.95 32.36 -14.99
N SER A 68 -5.55 32.09 -16.25
CA SER A 68 -6.45 32.20 -17.41
C SER A 68 -7.15 30.90 -17.78
N ASN A 69 -6.58 29.74 -17.41
CA ASN A 69 -7.09 28.42 -17.82
C ASN A 69 -7.86 27.67 -16.73
N VAL A 70 -7.86 28.14 -15.49
CA VAL A 70 -8.63 27.56 -14.39
C VAL A 70 -9.67 28.56 -13.90
N SER A 71 -10.89 28.10 -13.71
CA SER A 71 -11.99 28.88 -13.13
C SER A 71 -12.77 28.05 -12.13
N MET A 72 -13.34 28.72 -11.13
CA MET A 72 -14.17 28.10 -10.10
C MET A 72 -15.60 28.61 -10.25
N SER A 73 -16.58 27.70 -10.26
CA SER A 73 -17.99 28.05 -10.36
C SER A 73 -18.57 28.60 -9.05
N SER A 74 -17.91 28.35 -7.92
CA SER A 74 -18.22 28.87 -6.59
C SER A 74 -16.95 29.17 -5.80
N ASP A 75 -17.10 29.70 -4.57
CA ASP A 75 -15.97 29.86 -3.65
C ASP A 75 -15.43 28.49 -3.23
N TYR A 76 -14.11 28.38 -3.12
CA TYR A 76 -13.42 27.19 -2.60
C TYR A 76 -13.18 27.29 -1.08
N LYS A 77 -13.40 28.46 -0.49
CA LYS A 77 -13.49 28.62 0.97
C LYS A 77 -14.92 28.28 1.40
N GLY A 78 -15.05 27.50 2.47
CA GLY A 78 -16.34 27.03 2.98
C GLY A 78 -16.89 25.79 2.25
N LEU A 79 -16.04 25.03 1.55
CA LEU A 79 -16.43 23.73 0.98
C LEU A 79 -16.87 22.77 2.09
N GLU A 80 -17.92 21.99 1.82
CA GLU A 80 -18.41 20.96 2.73
C GLU A 80 -17.52 19.72 2.59
N LEU A 81 -16.73 19.43 3.62
CA LEU A 81 -15.76 18.33 3.60
C LEU A 81 -16.23 17.25 4.58
N SER A 82 -16.59 16.08 4.07
CA SER A 82 -16.96 14.93 4.89
C SER A 82 -15.83 13.92 4.89
N ILE A 83 -15.27 13.65 6.06
CA ILE A 83 -14.05 12.84 6.21
C ILE A 83 -14.29 11.83 7.32
N ALA A 84 -13.90 10.58 7.11
CA ALA A 84 -13.93 9.57 8.17
C ALA A 84 -12.97 10.01 9.29
N LYS A 85 -13.42 9.94 10.54
CA LYS A 85 -12.55 10.30 11.67
C LYS A 85 -11.29 9.44 11.67
N GLN A 86 -10.15 10.02 12.06
CA GLN A 86 -8.94 9.24 12.31
C GLN A 86 -9.24 8.11 13.30
N ALA A 87 -8.91 6.88 12.91
CA ALA A 87 -9.11 5.71 13.74
C ALA A 87 -8.28 5.83 15.02
N GLU A 88 -8.91 5.53 16.16
CA GLU A 88 -8.23 5.40 17.45
C GLU A 88 -7.65 3.99 17.55
N VAL A 89 -6.35 3.89 17.84
CA VAL A 89 -5.67 2.60 17.96
C VAL A 89 -5.89 2.03 19.36
N THR A 90 -6.66 0.95 19.45
CA THR A 90 -6.95 0.30 20.73
C THR A 90 -5.91 -0.77 21.08
N ASP A 91 -5.86 -1.18 22.35
CA ASP A 91 -5.02 -2.30 22.78
C ASP A 91 -5.41 -3.61 22.08
N GLU A 92 -6.69 -3.78 21.74
CA GLU A 92 -7.21 -4.95 21.02
C GLU A 92 -6.74 -4.98 19.56
N ASP A 93 -6.68 -3.83 18.88
CA ASP A 93 -6.13 -3.74 17.52
C ASP A 93 -4.65 -4.12 17.49
N VAL A 94 -3.89 -3.62 18.48
CA VAL A 94 -2.46 -3.91 18.64
C VAL A 94 -2.23 -5.39 18.93
N GLU A 95 -2.98 -5.97 19.86
CA GLU A 95 -2.88 -7.39 20.17
C GLU A 95 -3.26 -8.25 18.96
N THR A 96 -4.33 -7.90 18.24
CA THR A 96 -4.77 -8.62 17.03
C THR A 96 -3.68 -8.65 15.96
N ILE A 97 -3.13 -7.49 15.60
CA ILE A 97 -2.10 -7.44 14.55
C ILE A 97 -0.81 -8.13 15.01
N ALA A 98 -0.43 -7.97 16.29
CA ALA A 98 0.75 -8.61 16.86
C ALA A 98 0.64 -10.14 16.80
N ILE A 99 -0.51 -10.71 17.20
CA ILE A 99 -0.76 -12.15 17.12
C ILE A 99 -0.70 -12.64 15.67
N GLN A 100 -1.33 -11.93 14.75
CA GLN A 100 -1.31 -12.28 13.32
C GLN A 100 0.11 -12.28 12.77
N THR A 101 0.86 -11.21 12.99
CA THR A 101 2.25 -11.09 12.53
C THR A 101 3.15 -12.13 13.19
N TYR A 102 3.01 -12.37 14.50
CA TYR A 102 3.75 -13.40 15.22
C TYR A 102 3.52 -14.79 14.64
N ASN A 103 2.26 -15.18 14.43
CA ASN A 103 1.91 -16.47 13.88
C ASN A 103 2.35 -16.63 12.41
N GLN A 104 2.33 -15.56 11.61
CA GLN A 104 2.83 -15.57 10.22
C GLN A 104 4.35 -15.79 10.13
N MET A 105 5.10 -15.45 11.18
CA MET A 105 6.55 -15.73 11.25
C MET A 105 6.86 -17.20 11.59
N GLY A 106 5.85 -18.05 11.76
CA GLY A 106 6.03 -19.46 12.12
C GLY A 106 6.39 -19.65 13.60
N ALA A 107 6.00 -18.68 14.43
CA ALA A 107 6.23 -18.71 15.86
C ALA A 107 5.54 -19.89 16.55
N LYS A 108 6.25 -20.51 17.50
CA LYS A 108 5.68 -21.51 18.39
C LYS A 108 5.34 -20.82 19.69
N SER A 109 4.06 -20.60 19.86
CA SER A 109 3.51 -20.08 21.12
C SER A 109 4.01 -20.91 22.32
N ASN A 110 4.23 -20.26 23.48
CA ASN A 110 4.53 -20.93 24.76
C ASN A 110 3.28 -21.57 25.38
N VAL A 111 2.36 -22.02 24.54
CA VAL A 111 1.17 -22.69 25.03
C VAL A 111 1.64 -24.11 25.40
N GLU A 112 1.53 -24.48 26.68
CA GLU A 112 1.66 -25.87 27.12
C GLU A 112 0.57 -26.78 26.51
N LYS A 113 -0.31 -26.22 25.69
CA LYS A 113 -1.37 -26.90 24.97
C LYS A 113 -0.75 -27.79 23.91
N SER A 114 -0.91 -29.08 24.17
CA SER A 114 -0.44 -30.16 23.32
C SER A 114 -1.58 -30.84 22.57
N VAL A 115 -2.83 -30.43 22.80
CA VAL A 115 -4.03 -31.06 22.25
C VAL A 115 -4.91 -29.99 21.60
N VAL A 116 -5.33 -30.26 20.36
CA VAL A 116 -6.17 -29.36 19.57
C VAL A 116 -7.60 -29.32 20.11
N GLU A 117 -8.16 -28.12 20.23
CA GLU A 117 -9.56 -27.87 20.61
C GLU A 117 -10.26 -26.98 19.57
N SER A 118 -11.60 -26.93 19.65
CA SER A 118 -12.38 -26.01 18.82
C SER A 118 -12.00 -24.56 19.14
N GLY A 119 -11.83 -23.75 18.09
CA GLY A 119 -11.41 -22.35 18.19
C GLY A 119 -9.89 -22.14 18.12
N ASP A 120 -9.09 -23.20 18.23
CA ASP A 120 -7.64 -23.09 18.07
C ASP A 120 -7.28 -22.76 16.63
N THR A 121 -6.23 -21.96 16.45
CA THR A 121 -5.54 -21.89 15.16
C THR A 121 -4.35 -22.83 15.20
N VAL A 122 -4.30 -23.78 14.28
CA VAL A 122 -3.28 -24.82 14.21
C VAL A 122 -2.48 -24.71 12.92
N ASN A 123 -1.17 -24.85 13.01
CA ASN A 123 -0.33 -24.99 11.84
C ASN A 123 -0.32 -26.47 11.41
N ILE A 124 -0.69 -26.73 10.17
CA ILE A 124 -0.82 -28.09 9.64
C ILE A 124 -0.09 -28.28 8.32
N ASP A 125 0.40 -29.50 8.12
CA ASP A 125 0.76 -30.03 6.81
C ASP A 125 -0.32 -31.04 6.42
N PHE A 126 -0.84 -30.98 5.20
CA PHE A 126 -1.82 -31.95 4.74
C PHE A 126 -1.59 -32.39 3.30
N GLU A 127 -1.95 -33.64 3.01
CA GLU A 127 -1.95 -34.24 1.68
C GLU A 127 -3.26 -34.99 1.45
N GLY A 128 -4.05 -34.52 0.48
CA GLY A 128 -5.31 -35.11 0.05
C GLY A 128 -5.12 -36.10 -1.10
N LYS A 129 -5.70 -37.30 -0.95
CA LYS A 129 -5.67 -38.37 -1.95
C LYS A 129 -7.06 -38.87 -2.29
N LYS A 130 -7.31 -39.06 -3.58
CA LYS A 130 -8.47 -39.80 -4.11
C LYS A 130 -7.97 -41.10 -4.71
N ASP A 131 -8.54 -42.24 -4.30
CA ASP A 131 -8.12 -43.57 -4.77
C ASP A 131 -6.60 -43.83 -4.63
N GLY A 132 -5.98 -43.24 -3.60
CA GLY A 132 -4.54 -43.34 -3.34
C GLY A 132 -3.64 -42.41 -4.17
N VAL A 133 -4.21 -41.55 -5.02
CA VAL A 133 -3.50 -40.58 -5.86
C VAL A 133 -3.75 -39.16 -5.35
N ALA A 134 -2.69 -38.38 -5.17
CA ALA A 134 -2.81 -36.97 -4.76
C ALA A 134 -3.50 -36.16 -5.86
N PHE A 135 -4.37 -35.22 -5.47
CA PHE A 135 -5.07 -34.33 -6.39
C PHE A 135 -4.60 -32.87 -6.24
N ASP A 136 -4.78 -32.09 -7.30
CA ASP A 136 -4.35 -30.71 -7.34
C ASP A 136 -5.13 -29.83 -6.36
N GLY A 137 -4.44 -28.92 -5.68
CA GLY A 137 -4.98 -28.13 -4.56
C GLY A 137 -5.24 -28.93 -3.28
N GLY A 138 -4.91 -30.23 -3.23
CA GLY A 138 -5.10 -31.10 -2.06
C GLY A 138 -3.93 -31.14 -1.08
N THR A 139 -2.82 -30.44 -1.36
CA THR A 139 -1.59 -30.54 -0.57
C THR A 139 -1.07 -29.15 -0.20
N SER A 140 -0.76 -28.95 1.09
CA SER A 140 -0.10 -27.74 1.58
C SER A 140 0.81 -28.08 2.76
N GLN A 141 1.83 -27.26 2.98
CA GLN A 141 2.70 -27.30 4.15
C GLN A 141 2.64 -25.96 4.89
N GLY A 142 2.68 -26.00 6.21
CA GLY A 142 2.69 -24.83 7.07
C GLY A 142 1.40 -23.99 7.00
N TYR A 143 0.26 -24.60 6.69
CA TYR A 143 -1.01 -23.89 6.59
C TYR A 143 -1.61 -23.62 7.97
N ASN A 144 -1.96 -22.38 8.28
CA ASN A 144 -2.66 -22.04 9.53
C ASN A 144 -4.17 -22.19 9.35
N LEU A 145 -4.78 -23.12 10.09
CA LEU A 145 -6.20 -23.42 10.06
C LEU A 145 -6.84 -23.13 11.43
N THR A 146 -7.86 -22.28 11.47
CA THR A 146 -8.71 -22.12 12.65
C THR A 146 -9.77 -23.22 12.70
N ILE A 147 -9.76 -24.02 13.76
CA ILE A 147 -10.69 -25.13 13.97
C ILE A 147 -12.08 -24.58 14.30
N GLY A 148 -13.07 -24.95 13.50
CA GLY A 148 -14.44 -24.44 13.56
C GLY A 148 -14.71 -23.24 12.64
N SER A 149 -13.78 -22.89 11.75
CA SER A 149 -13.97 -21.82 10.76
C SER A 149 -14.89 -22.21 9.61
N GLY A 150 -14.99 -23.51 9.31
CA GLY A 150 -15.73 -24.02 8.14
C GLY A 150 -15.05 -23.68 6.81
N SER A 151 -13.74 -23.42 6.85
CA SER A 151 -12.95 -23.10 5.66
C SER A 151 -12.60 -24.36 4.85
N PHE A 152 -12.64 -25.53 5.51
CA PHE A 152 -12.41 -26.83 4.90
C PHE A 152 -13.72 -27.62 4.79
N ILE A 153 -13.68 -28.74 4.04
CA ILE A 153 -14.82 -29.63 3.89
C ILE A 153 -15.28 -30.21 5.23
N ASP A 154 -16.58 -30.47 5.34
CA ASP A 154 -17.19 -31.04 6.54
C ASP A 154 -16.42 -32.27 7.06
N GLY A 155 -16.18 -32.30 8.38
CA GLY A 155 -15.45 -33.37 9.05
C GLY A 155 -13.92 -33.21 9.06
N PHE A 156 -13.34 -32.31 8.24
CA PHE A 156 -11.90 -32.06 8.27
C PHE A 156 -11.47 -31.45 9.61
N GLU A 157 -12.07 -30.32 9.98
CA GLU A 157 -11.72 -29.58 11.20
C GLU A 157 -12.08 -30.36 12.46
N ASP A 158 -13.26 -30.99 12.49
CA ASP A 158 -13.71 -31.85 13.60
C ASP A 158 -12.78 -33.06 13.81
N GLY A 159 -12.20 -33.59 12.73
CA GLY A 159 -11.26 -34.70 12.77
C GLY A 159 -9.92 -34.36 13.43
N LEU A 160 -9.60 -33.08 13.56
CA LEU A 160 -8.37 -32.60 14.22
C LEU A 160 -8.57 -32.32 15.72
N ILE A 161 -9.82 -32.20 16.19
CA ILE A 161 -10.10 -31.99 17.62
C ILE A 161 -9.61 -33.21 18.42
N GLY A 162 -8.78 -32.96 19.43
CA GLY A 162 -8.19 -34.00 20.28
C GLY A 162 -6.88 -34.59 19.73
N VAL A 163 -6.43 -34.19 18.54
CA VAL A 163 -5.12 -34.60 18.00
C VAL A 163 -4.00 -33.89 18.76
N ASN A 164 -2.90 -34.60 19.04
CA ASN A 164 -1.76 -33.97 19.71
C ASN A 164 -0.86 -33.24 18.71
N VAL A 165 -0.21 -32.19 19.18
CA VAL A 165 0.89 -31.55 18.44
C VAL A 165 2.00 -32.58 18.15
N GLY A 166 2.41 -32.65 16.89
CA GLY A 166 3.38 -33.60 16.35
C GLY A 166 2.79 -34.90 15.82
N ASP A 167 1.50 -35.17 16.07
CA ASP A 167 0.84 -36.36 15.55
C ASP A 167 0.38 -36.16 14.09
N THR A 168 0.35 -37.27 13.35
CA THR A 168 -0.22 -37.38 12.01
C THR A 168 -1.44 -38.27 12.03
N VAL A 169 -2.54 -37.83 11.42
CA VAL A 169 -3.81 -38.56 11.35
C VAL A 169 -4.31 -38.65 9.91
N ASP A 170 -4.99 -39.76 9.59
CA ASP A 170 -5.70 -39.93 8.32
C ASP A 170 -7.19 -39.66 8.52
N LEU A 171 -7.70 -38.63 7.84
CA LEU A 171 -9.10 -38.24 7.84
C LEU A 171 -9.78 -38.80 6.59
N ASN A 172 -10.77 -39.67 6.79
CA ASN A 172 -11.58 -40.21 5.71
C ASN A 172 -12.80 -39.30 5.53
N LEU A 173 -12.86 -38.57 4.42
CA LEU A 173 -13.83 -37.50 4.18
C LEU A 173 -14.51 -37.70 2.82
N THR A 174 -15.63 -37.04 2.63
CA THR A 174 -16.36 -37.03 1.35
C THR A 174 -16.57 -35.57 0.94
N PHE A 175 -16.18 -35.22 -0.29
CA PHE A 175 -16.46 -33.90 -0.82
C PHE A 175 -17.97 -33.71 -1.03
N PRO A 176 -18.52 -32.51 -0.81
CA PRO A 176 -19.94 -32.25 -1.05
C PRO A 176 -20.30 -32.43 -2.52
N GLU A 177 -21.54 -32.87 -2.79
CA GLU A 177 -22.08 -33.08 -4.16
C GLU A 177 -22.02 -31.81 -5.03
N GLY A 178 -22.05 -30.62 -4.42
CA GLY A 178 -22.02 -29.33 -5.10
C GLY A 178 -20.62 -28.71 -5.27
N TYR A 179 -19.55 -29.48 -5.04
CA TYR A 179 -18.19 -28.94 -5.13
C TYR A 179 -17.85 -28.50 -6.56
N GLN A 180 -17.16 -27.35 -6.70
CA GLN A 180 -16.89 -26.73 -8.00
C GLN A 180 -16.05 -27.62 -8.92
N ASN A 181 -15.16 -28.42 -8.35
CA ASN A 181 -14.39 -29.40 -9.10
C ASN A 181 -15.21 -30.68 -9.30
N ALA A 182 -15.67 -30.90 -10.53
CA ALA A 182 -16.50 -32.05 -10.91
C ALA A 182 -15.81 -33.42 -10.67
N ASP A 183 -14.48 -33.47 -10.66
CA ASP A 183 -13.73 -34.70 -10.41
C ASP A 183 -13.66 -35.07 -8.92
N LEU A 184 -13.94 -34.10 -8.04
CA LEU A 184 -13.94 -34.27 -6.58
C LEU A 184 -15.34 -34.27 -5.98
N ALA A 185 -16.34 -33.65 -6.62
CA ALA A 185 -17.71 -33.59 -6.11
C ALA A 185 -18.29 -34.99 -5.78
N GLY A 186 -18.77 -35.16 -4.55
CA GLY A 186 -19.35 -36.41 -4.04
C GLY A 186 -18.35 -37.57 -3.86
N GLN A 187 -17.05 -37.33 -4.01
CA GLN A 187 -16.04 -38.38 -3.96
C GLN A 187 -15.48 -38.56 -2.55
N ASP A 188 -15.22 -39.82 -2.20
CA ASP A 188 -14.48 -40.18 -0.99
C ASP A 188 -12.98 -39.93 -1.18
N VAL A 189 -12.36 -39.33 -0.17
CA VAL A 189 -10.95 -38.97 -0.14
C VAL A 189 -10.35 -39.23 1.23
N VAL A 190 -9.03 -39.35 1.26
CA VAL A 190 -8.26 -39.43 2.50
C VAL A 190 -7.32 -38.25 2.55
N PHE A 191 -7.39 -37.49 3.64
CA PHE A 191 -6.41 -36.46 3.98
C PHE A 191 -5.48 -36.97 5.07
N THR A 192 -4.19 -37.06 4.77
CA THR A 192 -3.16 -37.27 5.79
C THR A 192 -2.76 -35.90 6.31
N VAL A 193 -3.01 -35.62 7.59
CA VAL A 193 -2.79 -34.31 8.21
C VAL A 193 -1.85 -34.44 9.40
N THR A 194 -0.82 -33.60 9.46
CA THR A 194 0.10 -33.47 10.58
C THR A 194 -0.15 -32.14 11.29
N VAL A 195 -0.31 -32.17 12.61
CA VAL A 195 -0.42 -30.95 13.42
C VAL A 195 0.98 -30.54 13.88
N ASN A 196 1.49 -29.42 13.37
CA ASN A 196 2.86 -28.98 13.65
C ASN A 196 2.98 -28.25 14.99
N PHE A 197 2.07 -27.31 15.27
CA PHE A 197 1.96 -26.56 16.51
C PHE A 197 0.61 -25.82 16.57
N ILE A 198 0.26 -25.33 17.76
CA ILE A 198 -0.91 -24.46 17.97
C ILE A 198 -0.40 -23.00 18.03
N CYS A 199 -1.02 -22.14 17.24
CA CYS A 199 -0.69 -20.72 17.15
C CYS A 199 -1.08 -19.97 18.42
N ALA A 200 -0.43 -18.84 18.70
CA ALA A 200 -0.80 -17.98 19.82
C ALA A 200 -2.18 -17.36 19.58
N SER A 201 -2.98 -17.29 20.64
CA SER A 201 -4.32 -16.69 20.67
C SER A 201 -4.38 -15.36 21.43
N ASN A 202 -3.33 -15.06 22.19
CA ASN A 202 -3.14 -13.81 22.92
C ASN A 202 -1.64 -13.52 23.10
N SER A 203 -1.31 -12.28 23.45
CA SER A 203 0.08 -11.83 23.62
C SER A 203 0.85 -12.55 24.72
N SER A 204 0.18 -13.05 25.76
CA SER A 204 0.85 -13.78 26.87
C SER A 204 1.37 -15.16 26.47
N GLU A 205 0.91 -15.67 25.32
CA GLU A 205 1.36 -16.94 24.74
C GLU A 205 2.57 -16.75 23.80
N MET A 206 3.00 -15.51 23.56
CA MET A 206 4.17 -15.19 22.75
C MET A 206 5.46 -15.37 23.54
N VAL A 207 6.57 -15.62 22.84
CA VAL A 207 7.87 -15.95 23.43
C VAL A 207 8.92 -14.91 23.05
N ASP A 208 9.51 -14.28 24.06
CA ASP A 208 10.54 -13.24 23.88
C ASP A 208 11.69 -13.68 22.97
N SER A 209 12.22 -14.91 23.17
CA SER A 209 13.32 -15.43 22.36
C SER A 209 12.96 -15.66 20.90
N GLU A 210 11.68 -15.91 20.61
CA GLU A 210 11.20 -16.02 19.23
C GLU A 210 11.07 -14.65 18.58
N ILE A 211 10.54 -13.65 19.31
CA ILE A 211 10.53 -12.25 18.85
C ILE A 211 11.95 -11.77 18.55
N GLU A 212 12.90 -11.99 19.46
CA GLU A 212 14.29 -11.63 19.24
C GLU A 212 14.88 -12.34 18.02
N SER A 213 14.57 -13.62 17.83
CA SER A 213 15.03 -14.38 16.65
C SER A 213 14.39 -13.91 15.35
N PHE A 214 13.09 -13.64 15.31
CA PHE A 214 12.39 -13.26 14.08
C PHE A 214 12.68 -11.83 13.65
N THR A 215 13.09 -11.00 14.61
CA THR A 215 13.39 -9.59 14.39
C THR A 215 14.88 -9.33 14.24
N ASP A 216 15.70 -10.40 14.15
CA ASP A 216 17.16 -10.34 14.10
C ASP A 216 17.77 -9.48 15.23
N GLY A 217 17.15 -9.51 16.42
CA GLY A 217 17.55 -8.72 17.58
C GLY A 217 17.13 -7.25 17.56
N THR A 218 16.19 -6.87 16.68
CA THR A 218 15.63 -5.50 16.66
C THR A 218 14.69 -5.26 17.84
N TYR A 219 13.90 -6.27 18.22
CA TYR A 219 13.01 -6.25 19.37
C TYR A 219 13.35 -7.44 20.26
N HIS A 220 13.48 -7.22 21.56
CA HIS A 220 14.03 -8.22 22.49
C HIS A 220 12.95 -8.98 23.26
N ASN A 221 11.71 -8.49 23.26
CA ASN A 221 10.62 -9.06 24.05
C ASN A 221 9.26 -8.71 23.45
N VAL A 222 8.21 -9.37 23.96
CA VAL A 222 6.82 -9.19 23.51
C VAL A 222 6.36 -7.73 23.66
N GLN A 223 6.75 -7.03 24.73
CA GLN A 223 6.33 -5.64 24.95
C GLN A 223 6.89 -4.70 23.87
N GLU A 224 8.17 -4.79 23.56
CA GLU A 224 8.80 -3.99 22.49
C GLU A 224 8.14 -4.25 21.13
N PHE A 225 7.72 -5.50 20.88
CA PHE A 225 6.99 -5.84 19.66
C PHE A 225 5.56 -5.28 19.62
N LEU A 226 4.84 -5.28 20.75
CA LEU A 226 3.52 -4.65 20.86
C LEU A 226 3.62 -3.13 20.68
N ASP A 227 4.63 -2.49 21.27
CA ASP A 227 4.87 -1.05 21.13
C ASP A 227 5.13 -0.69 19.65
N PHE A 228 5.93 -1.49 18.95
CA PHE A 228 6.13 -1.33 17.52
C PHE A 228 4.84 -1.50 16.70
N CYS A 229 4.02 -2.51 17.01
CA CYS A 229 2.73 -2.70 16.34
C CYS A 229 1.80 -1.49 16.55
N ARG A 230 1.81 -0.90 17.75
CA ARG A 230 1.07 0.33 18.04
C ARG A 230 1.58 1.50 17.19
N GLU A 231 2.88 1.77 17.21
CA GLU A 231 3.48 2.85 16.41
C GLU A 231 3.12 2.69 14.91
N TYR A 232 3.15 1.46 14.41
CA TYR A 232 2.75 1.15 13.04
C TYR A 232 1.27 1.47 12.77
N LEU A 233 0.36 1.04 13.64
CA LEU A 233 -1.08 1.30 13.49
C LEU A 233 -1.40 2.80 13.61
N GLU A 234 -0.73 3.51 14.52
CA GLU A 234 -0.91 4.96 14.71
C GLU A 234 -0.41 5.73 13.49
N ALA A 235 0.75 5.37 12.94
CA ALA A 235 1.27 5.93 11.71
C ALA A 235 0.34 5.64 10.52
N SER A 236 -0.18 4.41 10.41
CA SER A 236 -1.15 4.03 9.38
C SER A 236 -2.46 4.83 9.51
N ALA A 237 -2.99 4.99 10.72
CA ALA A 237 -4.19 5.79 10.98
C ALA A 237 -3.99 7.27 10.61
N LYS A 238 -2.84 7.86 10.97
CA LYS A 238 -2.47 9.23 10.59
C LYS A 238 -2.38 9.38 9.06
N TYR A 239 -1.70 8.44 8.39
CA TYR A 239 -1.55 8.44 6.93
C TYR A 239 -2.92 8.33 6.23
N ASN A 240 -3.75 7.37 6.62
CA ASN A 240 -5.07 7.15 6.04
C ASN A 240 -5.99 8.36 6.24
N TYR A 241 -5.90 9.02 7.39
CA TYR A 241 -6.62 10.26 7.63
C TYR A 241 -6.16 11.39 6.70
N GLY A 242 -4.83 11.53 6.50
CA GLY A 242 -4.26 12.48 5.54
C GLY A 242 -4.75 12.25 4.10
N VAL A 243 -4.77 10.99 3.66
CA VAL A 243 -5.31 10.59 2.35
C VAL A 243 -6.81 10.89 2.25
N ALA A 244 -7.60 10.60 3.29
CA ALA A 244 -9.03 10.90 3.30
C ALA A 244 -9.30 12.42 3.23
N LYS A 245 -8.50 13.22 3.95
CA LYS A 245 -8.52 14.68 3.88
C LYS A 245 -8.25 15.18 2.47
N GLU A 246 -7.15 14.73 1.85
CA GLU A 246 -6.77 15.12 0.49
C GLU A 246 -7.86 14.76 -0.51
N ASN A 247 -8.37 13.53 -0.46
CA ASN A 247 -9.43 13.07 -1.36
C ASN A 247 -10.73 13.87 -1.20
N ALA A 248 -11.12 14.23 0.03
CA ALA A 248 -12.29 15.05 0.27
C ALA A 248 -12.13 16.45 -0.36
N VAL A 249 -10.95 17.06 -0.22
CA VAL A 249 -10.63 18.36 -0.83
C VAL A 249 -10.64 18.25 -2.35
N ILE A 250 -9.93 17.28 -2.93
CA ILE A 250 -9.86 17.06 -4.38
C ILE A 250 -11.28 16.86 -4.95
N SER A 251 -12.08 15.99 -4.33
CA SER A 251 -13.44 15.71 -4.78
C SER A 251 -14.31 16.97 -4.83
N GLN A 252 -14.24 17.81 -3.79
CA GLN A 252 -15.03 19.05 -3.76
C GLN A 252 -14.51 20.10 -4.76
N LEU A 253 -13.19 20.18 -4.94
CA LEU A 253 -12.59 21.07 -5.94
C LEU A 253 -12.95 20.63 -7.37
N ASP A 254 -12.99 19.32 -7.63
CA ASP A 254 -13.34 18.78 -8.94
C ASP A 254 -14.76 19.14 -9.38
N ASP A 255 -15.70 19.23 -8.42
CA ASP A 255 -17.08 19.61 -8.68
C ASP A 255 -17.23 21.09 -9.09
N ILE A 256 -16.34 21.96 -8.62
CA ILE A 256 -16.45 23.42 -8.83
C ILE A 256 -15.45 23.95 -9.86
N ALA A 257 -14.34 23.25 -10.09
CA ALA A 257 -13.25 23.67 -10.95
C ALA A 257 -13.48 23.29 -12.42
N THR A 258 -13.27 24.26 -13.30
CA THR A 258 -13.19 24.06 -14.75
C THR A 258 -11.80 24.41 -15.23
N VAL A 259 -11.14 23.44 -15.88
CA VAL A 259 -9.85 23.62 -16.57
C VAL A 259 -10.12 23.64 -18.07
N SER A 260 -9.90 24.79 -18.71
CA SER A 260 -10.26 25.00 -20.12
C SER A 260 -9.24 24.45 -21.11
N ALA A 261 -7.98 24.34 -20.70
CA ALA A 261 -6.91 23.76 -21.50
C ALA A 261 -5.88 23.10 -20.59
N LEU A 262 -5.48 21.88 -20.94
CA LEU A 262 -4.38 21.17 -20.30
C LEU A 262 -3.13 21.28 -21.20
N PRO A 263 -2.04 21.91 -20.73
CA PRO A 263 -0.80 21.95 -21.48
C PRO A 263 -0.25 20.54 -21.70
N LYS A 264 0.13 20.23 -22.95
CA LYS A 264 0.73 18.93 -23.28
C LYS A 264 2.01 18.66 -22.47
N SER A 265 2.83 19.68 -22.21
CA SER A 265 4.05 19.55 -21.40
C SER A 265 3.76 19.04 -19.99
N LEU A 266 2.67 19.52 -19.37
CA LEU A 266 2.27 19.11 -18.03
C LEU A 266 1.76 17.65 -18.02
N VAL A 267 0.96 17.26 -19.02
CA VAL A 267 0.51 15.87 -19.18
C VAL A 267 1.69 14.94 -19.45
N ASP A 268 2.65 15.35 -20.28
CA ASP A 268 3.84 14.56 -20.59
C ASP A 268 4.74 14.37 -19.34
N LYS A 269 4.87 15.41 -18.49
CA LYS A 269 5.57 15.34 -17.19
C LYS A 269 4.97 14.25 -16.29
N TYR A 270 3.66 14.27 -16.06
CA TYR A 270 3.01 13.25 -15.22
C TYR A 270 3.01 11.87 -15.86
N SER A 271 2.89 11.79 -17.19
CA SER A 271 2.98 10.52 -17.92
C SER A 271 4.34 9.85 -17.68
N LEU A 272 5.43 10.63 -17.72
CA LEU A 272 6.79 10.12 -17.45
C LEU A 272 6.92 9.60 -16.03
N GLN A 273 6.45 10.36 -15.03
CA GLN A 273 6.48 9.96 -13.62
C GLN A 273 5.66 8.68 -13.37
N LEU A 274 4.47 8.59 -13.94
CA LEU A 274 3.60 7.41 -13.84
C LEU A 274 4.22 6.20 -14.52
N THR A 275 4.86 6.39 -15.69
CA THR A 275 5.57 5.32 -16.39
C THR A 275 6.66 4.74 -15.50
N SER A 276 7.57 5.58 -14.97
CA SER A 276 8.64 5.11 -14.09
C SER A 276 8.12 4.42 -12.83
N THR A 277 7.02 4.91 -12.26
CA THR A 277 6.38 4.30 -11.08
C THR A 277 5.82 2.91 -11.40
N MET A 278 5.08 2.80 -12.51
CA MET A 278 4.49 1.54 -12.94
C MET A 278 5.54 0.52 -13.38
N GLU A 279 6.63 0.95 -14.03
CA GLU A 279 7.76 0.07 -14.37
C GLU A 279 8.40 -0.52 -13.11
N ALA A 280 8.63 0.31 -12.08
CA ALA A 280 9.17 -0.15 -10.80
C ALA A 280 8.22 -1.14 -10.11
N GLN A 281 6.91 -0.88 -10.15
CA GLN A 281 5.90 -1.79 -9.62
C GLN A 281 5.86 -3.11 -10.39
N ALA A 282 5.80 -3.07 -11.72
CA ALA A 282 5.79 -4.25 -12.58
C ALA A 282 7.04 -5.12 -12.36
N ALA A 283 8.21 -4.49 -12.20
CA ALA A 283 9.46 -5.17 -11.88
C ALA A 283 9.40 -5.91 -10.54
N ASN A 284 8.72 -5.36 -9.52
CA ASN A 284 8.51 -6.05 -8.24
C ASN A 284 7.67 -7.32 -8.37
N TYR A 285 6.76 -7.37 -9.35
CA TYR A 285 5.97 -8.55 -9.69
C TYR A 285 6.63 -9.45 -10.75
N GLY A 286 7.80 -9.08 -11.26
CA GLY A 286 8.52 -9.84 -12.30
C GLY A 286 7.80 -9.90 -13.65
N VAL A 287 6.96 -8.92 -13.94
CA VAL A 287 6.20 -8.81 -15.20
C VAL A 287 6.51 -7.50 -15.91
N ASP A 288 6.15 -7.40 -17.19
CA ASP A 288 6.18 -6.13 -17.92
C ASP A 288 5.02 -5.20 -17.52
N ILE A 289 5.13 -3.92 -17.88
CA ILE A 289 4.18 -2.86 -17.50
C ILE A 289 2.76 -3.10 -18.04
N ASP A 290 2.61 -3.66 -19.24
CA ASP A 290 1.30 -3.92 -19.84
C ASP A 290 0.59 -5.07 -19.13
N THR A 291 1.33 -6.15 -18.87
CA THR A 291 0.87 -7.27 -18.05
C THR A 291 0.44 -6.78 -16.67
N TYR A 292 1.27 -5.95 -16.01
CA TYR A 292 0.95 -5.37 -14.71
C TYR A 292 -0.32 -4.51 -14.74
N SER A 293 -0.43 -3.59 -15.71
CA SER A 293 -1.59 -2.72 -15.87
C SER A 293 -2.87 -3.50 -16.16
N MET A 294 -2.79 -4.57 -16.96
CA MET A 294 -3.96 -5.40 -17.24
C MET A 294 -4.47 -6.10 -15.96
N TYR A 295 -3.57 -6.59 -15.11
CA TYR A 295 -3.96 -7.22 -13.83
C TYR A 295 -4.52 -6.23 -12.82
N THR A 296 -3.97 -5.02 -12.75
CA THR A 296 -4.32 -4.03 -11.72
C THR A 296 -5.44 -3.08 -12.13
N ASN A 297 -5.47 -2.67 -13.39
CA ASN A 297 -6.38 -1.64 -13.92
C ASN A 297 -7.35 -2.17 -14.99
N SER A 298 -7.20 -3.43 -15.42
CA SER A 298 -8.03 -4.03 -16.48
C SER A 298 -7.99 -3.30 -17.83
N MET A 299 -6.88 -2.61 -18.12
CA MET A 299 -6.62 -1.89 -19.38
C MET A 299 -5.12 -1.84 -19.70
N ASP A 300 -4.76 -1.49 -20.94
CA ASP A 300 -3.37 -1.33 -21.34
C ASP A 300 -2.68 -0.17 -20.61
N SER A 301 -1.36 -0.28 -20.44
CA SER A 301 -0.60 0.69 -19.64
C SER A 301 -0.66 2.09 -20.24
N GLN A 302 -0.58 2.22 -21.56
CA GLN A 302 -0.58 3.52 -22.24
C GLN A 302 -1.87 4.30 -22.02
N THR A 303 -3.03 3.64 -22.15
CA THR A 303 -4.34 4.25 -21.90
C THR A 303 -4.48 4.66 -20.44
N TYR A 304 -4.09 3.79 -19.51
CA TYR A 304 -4.11 4.10 -18.08
C TYR A 304 -3.21 5.30 -17.73
N ILE A 305 -1.97 5.31 -18.23
CA ILE A 305 -0.98 6.37 -18.00
C ILE A 305 -1.51 7.69 -18.55
N GLN A 306 -2.04 7.70 -19.78
CA GLN A 306 -2.58 8.92 -20.38
C GLN A 306 -3.73 9.51 -19.55
N MET A 307 -4.73 8.68 -19.19
CA MET A 307 -5.87 9.13 -18.39
C MET A 307 -5.45 9.64 -17.01
N SER A 308 -4.55 8.91 -16.35
CA SER A 308 -4.04 9.27 -15.02
C SER A 308 -3.21 10.55 -15.08
N ALA A 309 -2.36 10.72 -16.09
CA ALA A 309 -1.55 11.91 -16.28
C ALA A 309 -2.41 13.15 -16.59
N GLU A 310 -3.46 13.02 -17.38
CA GLU A 310 -4.44 14.10 -17.61
C GLU A 310 -5.14 14.50 -16.31
N THR A 311 -5.50 13.52 -15.47
CA THR A 311 -6.10 13.76 -14.17
C THR A 311 -5.14 14.50 -13.24
N SER A 312 -3.89 14.03 -13.13
CA SER A 312 -2.85 14.67 -12.32
C SER A 312 -2.50 16.07 -12.83
N ALA A 313 -2.41 16.27 -14.15
CA ALA A 313 -2.21 17.60 -14.74
C ALA A 313 -3.36 18.56 -14.43
N ARG A 314 -4.61 18.06 -14.47
CA ARG A 314 -5.78 18.86 -14.11
C ARG A 314 -5.76 19.27 -12.64
N GLN A 315 -5.49 18.34 -11.73
CA GLN A 315 -5.39 18.59 -10.28
C GLN A 315 -4.25 19.56 -9.96
N SER A 316 -3.10 19.35 -10.56
CA SER A 316 -1.93 20.24 -10.50
C SER A 316 -2.28 21.69 -10.84
N MET A 317 -2.97 21.91 -11.96
CA MET A 317 -3.41 23.26 -12.34
C MET A 317 -4.40 23.87 -11.35
N ILE A 318 -5.31 23.07 -10.79
CA ILE A 318 -6.27 23.54 -9.78
C ILE A 318 -5.57 23.99 -8.51
N PHE A 319 -4.64 23.19 -7.99
CA PHE A 319 -3.87 23.55 -6.81
C PHE A 319 -2.96 24.75 -7.04
N GLN A 320 -2.28 24.82 -8.19
CA GLN A 320 -1.48 25.98 -8.57
C GLN A 320 -2.33 27.25 -8.72
N TYR A 321 -3.56 27.14 -9.25
CA TYR A 321 -4.49 28.28 -9.31
C TYR A 321 -4.82 28.81 -7.90
N ILE A 322 -5.14 27.92 -6.95
CA ILE A 322 -5.46 28.31 -5.57
C ILE A 322 -4.21 28.90 -4.90
N ALA A 323 -3.05 28.26 -5.05
CA ALA A 323 -1.79 28.75 -4.52
C ALA A 323 -1.48 30.17 -5.02
N ALA A 324 -1.62 30.41 -6.33
CA ALA A 324 -1.42 31.74 -6.92
C ALA A 324 -2.45 32.77 -6.42
N LYS A 325 -3.72 32.38 -6.25
CA LYS A 325 -4.78 33.28 -5.73
C LYS A 325 -4.56 33.67 -4.28
N GLU A 326 -4.06 32.74 -3.47
CA GLU A 326 -3.87 32.93 -2.03
C GLU A 326 -2.42 33.32 -1.66
N ASN A 327 -1.54 33.44 -2.65
CA ASN A 327 -0.10 33.69 -2.48
C ASN A 327 0.56 32.64 -1.57
N LEU A 328 0.20 31.37 -1.76
CA LEU A 328 0.85 30.24 -1.10
C LEU A 328 2.09 29.83 -1.90
N SER A 329 3.19 29.65 -1.19
CA SER A 329 4.44 29.12 -1.72
C SER A 329 5.13 28.31 -0.63
N ILE A 330 6.04 27.43 -1.05
CA ILE A 330 7.04 26.80 -0.19
C ILE A 330 8.34 27.55 -0.43
N ASP A 331 8.92 28.16 0.60
CA ASP A 331 10.24 28.77 0.51
C ASP A 331 11.36 27.73 0.78
N ASP A 332 12.63 28.12 0.60
CA ASP A 332 13.75 27.18 0.78
C ASP A 332 13.87 26.66 2.21
N ALA A 333 13.55 27.48 3.21
CA ALA A 333 13.64 27.05 4.60
C ALA A 333 12.52 26.07 4.94
N GLU A 334 11.30 26.34 4.49
CA GLU A 334 10.14 25.47 4.64
C GLU A 334 10.33 24.14 3.88
N LEU A 335 10.95 24.16 2.69
CA LEU A 335 11.28 22.95 1.95
C LEU A 335 12.23 22.05 2.75
N GLU A 336 13.31 22.61 3.30
CA GLU A 336 14.28 21.84 4.13
C GLU A 336 13.62 21.29 5.41
N GLU A 337 12.74 22.07 6.05
CA GLU A 337 12.00 21.64 7.22
C GLU A 337 11.10 20.44 6.89
N LYS A 338 10.28 20.54 5.84
CA LYS A 338 9.39 19.46 5.42
C LYS A 338 10.13 18.22 4.94
N LEU A 339 11.27 18.37 4.25
CA LEU A 339 12.13 17.23 3.90
C LEU A 339 12.73 16.56 5.13
N THR A 340 13.11 17.33 6.14
CA THR A 340 13.62 16.80 7.41
C THR A 340 12.54 16.02 8.15
N GLU A 341 11.32 16.54 8.22
CA GLU A 341 10.16 15.84 8.77
C GLU A 341 9.89 14.53 8.02
N MET A 342 9.82 14.60 6.68
CA MET A 342 9.59 13.43 5.83
C MET A 342 10.67 12.37 6.01
N ALA A 343 11.95 12.75 6.09
CA ALA A 343 13.05 11.84 6.34
C ALA A 343 12.90 11.14 7.70
N SER A 344 12.58 11.90 8.76
CA SER A 344 12.35 11.36 10.11
C SER A 344 11.18 10.38 10.14
N GLU A 345 10.02 10.75 9.56
CA GLU A 345 8.83 9.90 9.51
C GLU A 345 9.10 8.60 8.74
N ASN A 346 9.94 8.65 7.71
CA ASN A 346 10.32 7.49 6.91
C ASN A 346 11.57 6.75 7.45
N ASN A 347 12.02 7.06 8.66
CA ASN A 347 13.16 6.41 9.34
C ASN A 347 14.50 6.53 8.58
N TYR A 348 14.73 7.65 7.90
CA TYR A 348 16.02 8.01 7.33
C TYR A 348 16.84 8.84 8.32
N ASP A 349 18.14 8.61 8.38
CA ASP A 349 19.04 9.35 9.28
C ASP A 349 19.26 10.79 8.80
N THR A 350 19.24 11.02 7.48
CA THR A 350 19.39 12.34 6.86
C THR A 350 18.48 12.51 5.64
N VAL A 351 18.21 13.76 5.27
CA VAL A 351 17.50 14.11 4.02
C VAL A 351 18.27 13.58 2.80
N GLU A 352 19.60 13.65 2.82
CA GLU A 352 20.46 13.17 1.72
C GLU A 352 20.27 11.66 1.48
N ASP A 353 20.17 10.87 2.55
CA ASP A 353 19.93 9.42 2.45
C ASP A 353 18.54 9.10 1.88
N MET A 354 17.55 9.96 2.13
CA MET A 354 16.20 9.85 1.58
C MET A 354 16.15 10.23 0.11
N LEU A 355 16.81 11.34 -0.27
CA LEU A 355 16.79 11.87 -1.63
C LEU A 355 17.62 11.02 -2.60
N GLY A 356 18.77 10.51 -2.16
CA GLY A 356 19.74 9.87 -3.05
C GLY A 356 20.19 10.84 -4.15
N ASP A 357 19.98 10.47 -5.41
CA ASP A 357 20.36 11.30 -6.57
C ASP A 357 19.27 12.31 -6.98
N ARG A 358 18.13 12.35 -6.27
CA ARG A 358 16.99 13.21 -6.62
C ARG A 358 17.22 14.65 -6.19
N ASP A 359 16.74 15.59 -6.99
CA ASP A 359 16.75 17.00 -6.61
C ASP A 359 15.64 17.26 -5.58
N LYS A 360 15.98 17.96 -4.49
CA LYS A 360 15.01 18.39 -3.48
C LYS A 360 13.89 19.24 -4.07
N GLU A 361 14.17 19.98 -5.15
CA GLU A 361 13.18 20.81 -5.83
C GLU A 361 12.01 20.00 -6.41
N GLU A 362 12.21 18.70 -6.68
CA GLU A 362 11.13 17.79 -7.09
C GLU A 362 10.01 17.69 -6.05
N PHE A 363 10.29 17.99 -4.78
CA PHE A 363 9.34 17.89 -3.68
C PHE A 363 8.61 19.20 -3.39
N ARG A 364 9.06 20.33 -3.96
CA ARG A 364 8.44 21.63 -3.69
C ARG A 364 6.99 21.67 -4.15
N GLU A 365 6.70 21.07 -5.31
CA GLU A 365 5.34 20.94 -5.83
C GLU A 365 4.45 20.14 -4.87
N TYR A 366 4.97 18.99 -4.42
CA TYR A 366 4.27 18.10 -3.50
C TYR A 366 3.89 18.83 -2.20
N PHE A 367 4.85 19.52 -1.57
CA PHE A 367 4.60 20.26 -0.34
C PHE A 367 3.72 21.50 -0.55
N LEU A 368 3.76 22.13 -1.72
CA LEU A 368 2.82 23.19 -2.07
C LEU A 368 1.38 22.66 -2.14
N TYR A 369 1.19 21.45 -2.66
CA TYR A 369 -0.13 20.83 -2.74
C TYR A 369 -0.66 20.42 -1.38
N GLU A 370 0.17 19.86 -0.51
CA GLU A 370 -0.19 19.66 0.90
C GLU A 370 -0.66 20.97 1.55
N LYS A 371 0.10 22.05 1.33
CA LYS A 371 -0.23 23.39 1.88
C LYS A 371 -1.54 23.94 1.33
N VAL A 372 -1.87 23.70 0.06
CA VAL A 372 -3.16 24.06 -0.53
C VAL A 372 -4.29 23.21 0.07
N VAL A 373 -4.09 21.90 0.22
CA VAL A 373 -5.06 21.00 0.86
C VAL A 373 -5.35 21.45 2.28
N ASP A 374 -4.31 21.74 3.07
CA ASP A 374 -4.45 22.26 4.43
C ASP A 374 -5.20 23.59 4.45
N PHE A 375 -4.86 24.50 3.55
CA PHE A 375 -5.55 25.77 3.43
C PHE A 375 -7.06 25.58 3.14
N ILE A 376 -7.43 24.72 2.20
CA ILE A 376 -8.84 24.46 1.89
C ILE A 376 -9.54 23.79 3.06
N TYR A 377 -8.90 22.82 3.69
CA TYR A 377 -9.43 22.12 4.85
C TYR A 377 -9.69 23.06 6.03
N GLU A 378 -8.73 23.92 6.39
CA GLU A 378 -8.84 24.89 7.48
C GLU A 378 -9.90 25.98 7.22
N ASN A 379 -10.18 26.27 5.95
CA ASN A 379 -11.20 27.24 5.54
C ASN A 379 -12.51 26.56 5.12
N GLY A 380 -12.64 25.24 5.26
CA GLY A 380 -13.82 24.45 4.90
C GLY A 380 -14.77 24.20 6.07
N ASN A 381 -15.96 23.69 5.76
CA ASN A 381 -16.92 23.17 6.73
C ASN A 381 -16.67 21.66 6.89
N VAL A 382 -15.80 21.29 7.82
CA VAL A 382 -15.41 19.89 8.02
C VAL A 382 -16.40 19.17 8.94
N THR A 383 -16.86 18.01 8.48
CA THR A 383 -17.65 17.06 9.26
C THR A 383 -16.94 15.72 9.32
N GLU A 384 -16.48 15.35 10.52
CA GLU A 384 -15.97 14.01 10.81
C GLU A 384 -17.12 13.06 11.17
N TYR A 385 -17.10 11.84 10.64
CA TYR A 385 -18.12 10.82 10.90
C TYR A 385 -17.55 9.49 11.43
#